data_AF-A0A6F8P9V5-F1
#
_entry.id   AF-A0A6F8P9V5-F1
#
_cell.length_a   1.000
_cell.length_b   1.000
_cell.length_c   1.000
_cell.angle_alpha   90.00
_cell.angle_beta   90.00
_cell.angle_gamma   90.00
#
_symmetry.space_group_name_H-M   'P 1'
#
loop_
_entity.id
_entity.type
_entity.pdbx_description
1 polymer ?
#
loop_
_entity_poly.entity_id
_entity_poly.type
_entity_poly.pdbx_seq_one_letter_code
_entity_poly.pdbx_strand_id
1 'polypeptide(L)'
;MAKVLVQEAASWRLDEIYRYTRDRWGTEQADRYIAGLFEAFDGIDTHRTSSRPVPAEFGIEGYFFRYERHFVYWRRLSNGDIGIVTILHERMHQIDRFRDDFGS
;
A
#
# COMPACT_ATOMS: atom_id res chain seq x y z
N MET A 1 5.57 18.57 -4.94
CA MET A 1 5.30 17.11 -4.92
C MET A 1 5.08 16.73 -3.47
N ALA A 2 3.95 16.09 -3.18
CA ALA A 2 3.71 15.50 -1.87
C ALA A 2 4.79 14.46 -1.56
N LYS A 3 5.27 14.41 -0.31
CA LYS A 3 6.14 13.32 0.13
C LYS A 3 5.31 12.06 0.34
N VAL A 4 5.90 10.90 0.10
CA VAL A 4 5.31 9.61 0.47
C VAL A 4 5.89 9.19 1.81
N LEU A 5 5.01 8.94 2.79
CA LEU A 5 5.34 8.43 4.11
C LEU A 5 4.75 7.03 4.25
N VAL A 6 5.62 6.03 4.42
CA VAL A 6 5.20 4.65 4.70
C VAL A 6 4.96 4.53 6.20
N GLN A 7 3.73 4.23 6.59
CA GLN A 7 3.40 4.00 8.00
C GLN A 7 4.01 2.68 8.49
N GLU A 8 4.15 2.56 9.81
CA GLU A 8 4.77 1.40 10.44
C GLU A 8 4.10 0.08 10.00
N ALA A 9 2.77 0.01 10.02
CA ALA A 9 2.03 -1.16 9.55
C ALA A 9 2.36 -1.53 8.09
N ALA A 10 2.40 -0.55 7.19
CA ALA A 10 2.81 -0.75 5.80
C ALA A 10 4.27 -1.20 5.67
N SER A 11 5.18 -0.69 6.51
CA SER A 11 6.59 -1.11 6.52
C SER A 11 6.72 -2.59 6.86
N TRP A 12 6.00 -3.07 7.87
CA TRP A 12 5.97 -4.49 8.21
C TRP A 12 5.44 -5.35 7.07
N ARG A 13 4.43 -4.87 6.34
CA ARG A 13 3.91 -5.56 5.15
C ARG A 13 4.93 -5.63 4.02
N LEU A 14 5.68 -4.55 3.75
CA LEU A 14 6.75 -4.56 2.74
C LEU A 14 7.81 -5.62 3.06
N ASP A 15 8.21 -5.73 4.33
CA ASP A 15 9.13 -6.75 4.81
C ASP A 15 8.61 -8.18 4.57
N GLU A 16 7.34 -8.43 4.90
CA GLU A 16 6.68 -9.72 4.67
C GLU A 16 6.63 -10.07 3.18
N ILE A 17 6.24 -9.09 2.34
CA ILE A 17 6.19 -9.24 0.88
C ILE A 17 7.57 -9.55 0.33
N TYR A 18 8.61 -8.84 0.76
CA TYR A 18 9.98 -9.06 0.32
C TYR A 18 10.45 -10.47 0.68
N ARG A 19 10.35 -10.85 1.97
CA ARG A 19 10.80 -12.17 2.45
C ARG A 19 10.09 -13.30 1.72
N TYR A 20 8.76 -13.23 1.64
CA TYR A 20 7.97 -14.25 0.94
C TYR A 20 8.32 -14.35 -0.55
N THR A 21 8.51 -13.21 -1.22
CA THR A 21 8.85 -13.18 -2.64
C THR A 21 10.25 -13.74 -2.88
N ARG A 22 11.21 -13.34 -2.04
CA ARG A 22 12.59 -13.82 -2.10
C ARG A 22 12.66 -15.33 -1.88
N ASP A 23 11.99 -15.84 -0.86
CA ASP A 23 12.05 -17.25 -0.48
C ASP A 23 11.43 -18.16 -1.56
N ARG A 24 10.50 -17.63 -2.35
CA ARG A 24 9.78 -18.41 -3.38
C ARG A 24 10.33 -18.24 -4.80
N TRP A 25 10.91 -17.08 -5.14
CA TRP A 25 11.34 -16.75 -6.50
C TRP A 25 12.74 -16.13 -6.59
N GLY A 26 13.44 -15.96 -5.48
CA GLY A 26 14.79 -15.40 -5.42
C GLY A 26 14.84 -13.88 -5.24
N THR A 27 16.01 -13.40 -4.86
CA THR A 27 16.28 -11.99 -4.52
C THR A 27 15.94 -11.02 -5.64
N GLU A 28 16.33 -11.33 -6.89
CA GLU A 28 16.07 -10.44 -8.03
C GLU A 28 14.57 -10.18 -8.23
N GLN A 29 13.73 -11.19 -8.01
CA GLN A 29 12.28 -11.04 -8.13
C GLN A 29 11.72 -10.20 -6.97
N ALA A 30 12.25 -10.37 -5.76
CA ALA A 30 11.85 -9.60 -4.59
C ALA A 30 12.23 -8.11 -4.74
N ASP A 31 13.46 -7.83 -5.18
CA ASP A 31 13.95 -6.48 -5.41
C ASP A 31 13.11 -5.77 -6.49
N ARG A 32 12.83 -6.46 -7.61
CA ARG A 32 11.97 -5.91 -8.68
C ARG A 32 10.57 -5.60 -8.18
N TYR A 33 10.00 -6.50 -7.38
CA TYR A 33 8.63 -6.35 -6.87
C TYR A 33 8.53 -5.15 -5.92
N ILE A 34 9.46 -5.00 -4.98
CA ILE A 34 9.49 -3.88 -4.05
C ILE A 34 9.79 -2.57 -4.80
N ALA A 35 10.76 -2.54 -5.72
CA ALA A 35 11.05 -1.34 -6.51
C ALA A 35 9.81 -0.87 -7.30
N GLY A 36 9.07 -1.79 -7.91
CA GLY A 36 7.83 -1.45 -8.62
C GLY A 36 6.71 -0.94 -7.71
N LEU A 37 6.62 -1.41 -6.46
CA LEU A 37 5.71 -0.82 -5.47
C LEU A 37 6.08 0.63 -5.15
N PHE A 38 7.36 0.93 -4.93
CA PHE A 38 7.81 2.29 -4.65
C PHE A 38 7.59 3.24 -5.83
N GLU A 39 7.87 2.79 -7.06
CA GLU A 39 7.53 3.55 -8.27
C GLU A 39 6.03 3.83 -8.39
N ALA A 40 5.18 2.86 -8.01
CA ALA A 40 3.74 3.07 -7.94
C ALA A 40 3.35 4.09 -6.86
N PHE A 41 4.06 4.16 -5.72
CA PHE A 41 3.81 5.18 -4.71
C PHE A 41 4.13 6.58 -5.24
N ASP A 42 5.28 6.74 -5.91
CA ASP A 42 5.69 8.02 -6.51
C ASP A 42 4.75 8.48 -7.64
N GLY A 43 4.01 7.54 -8.24
CA GLY A 43 2.98 7.82 -9.24
C GLY A 43 1.67 8.37 -8.69
N ILE A 44 1.44 8.36 -7.37
CA ILE A 44 0.15 8.72 -6.76
C ILE A 44 -0.16 10.21 -6.97
N ASP A 45 0.74 11.13 -6.59
CA ASP A 45 0.47 12.57 -6.65
C ASP A 45 0.30 13.07 -8.11
N THR A 46 1.02 12.42 -9.02
CA THR A 46 0.99 12.70 -10.47
C THR A 46 -0.16 12.01 -11.20
N HIS A 47 -1.00 11.23 -10.51
CA HIS A 47 -2.08 10.43 -11.08
C HIS A 47 -1.63 9.39 -12.12
N ARG A 48 -0.33 9.07 -12.19
CA ARG A 48 0.18 7.93 -12.95
C ARG A 48 -0.29 6.61 -12.34
N THR A 49 -0.44 6.57 -11.02
CA THR A 49 -1.02 5.45 -10.29
C THR A 49 -2.51 5.69 -10.09
N SER A 50 -3.32 5.06 -10.94
CA SER A 50 -4.77 5.16 -10.88
C SER A 50 -5.31 4.55 -9.58
N SER A 51 -5.83 5.41 -8.70
CA SER A 51 -6.40 5.03 -7.41
C SER A 51 -7.91 5.15 -7.41
N ARG A 52 -8.57 4.31 -6.62
CA ARG A 52 -10.01 4.33 -6.37
C ARG A 52 -10.29 4.73 -4.93
N PRO A 53 -11.38 5.45 -4.65
CA PRO A 53 -11.76 5.74 -3.27
C PRO A 53 -12.09 4.45 -2.53
N VAL A 54 -11.72 4.38 -1.25
CA VAL A 54 -12.21 3.35 -0.35
C VAL A 54 -13.73 3.51 -0.21
N PRO A 55 -14.53 2.44 -0.34
CA PRO A 55 -15.98 2.53 -0.17
C PRO A 55 -16.38 3.14 1.18
N ALA A 56 -17.34 4.07 1.15
CA ALA A 56 -17.76 4.83 2.33
C ALA A 56 -18.32 3.95 3.47
N GLU A 57 -18.82 2.75 3.16
CA GLU A 57 -19.27 1.75 4.13
C GLU A 57 -18.19 1.32 5.14
N PHE A 58 -16.91 1.53 4.80
CA PHE A 58 -15.80 1.26 5.71
C PHE A 58 -15.54 2.40 6.72
N GLY A 59 -16.21 3.55 6.57
CA GLY A 59 -16.05 4.70 7.47
C GLY A 59 -14.66 5.34 7.43
N ILE A 60 -13.90 5.07 6.38
CA ILE A 60 -12.49 5.47 6.25
C ILE A 60 -12.33 6.35 5.01
N GLU A 61 -11.80 7.55 5.21
CA GLU A 61 -11.39 8.41 4.11
C GLU A 61 -10.02 7.98 3.60
N GLY A 62 -9.98 7.54 2.35
CA GLY A 62 -8.75 7.06 1.73
C GLY A 62 -8.99 6.53 0.34
N TYR A 63 -7.90 6.06 -0.24
CA TYR A 63 -7.84 5.54 -1.59
C TYR A 63 -7.07 4.24 -1.58
N PHE A 64 -7.26 3.46 -2.63
CA PHE A 64 -6.48 2.26 -2.84
C PHE A 64 -6.20 2.05 -4.32
N PHE A 65 -5.12 1.34 -4.61
CA PHE A 65 -4.84 0.83 -5.94
C PHE A 65 -4.32 -0.59 -5.85
N ARG A 66 -4.38 -1.30 -6.97
CA ARG A 66 -3.85 -2.66 -7.09
C ARG A 66 -2.48 -2.60 -7.76
N TYR A 67 -1.48 -3.19 -7.12
CA TYR A 67 -0.18 -3.47 -7.71
C TYR A 67 0.01 -4.99 -7.76
N GLU A 68 -0.07 -5.55 -8.97
CA GLU A 68 -0.04 -6.99 -9.23
C GLU A 68 -1.00 -7.79 -8.32
N ARG A 69 -0.48 -8.42 -7.26
CA ARG A 69 -1.24 -9.26 -6.32
C ARG A 69 -1.52 -8.59 -4.98
N HIS A 70 -1.18 -7.32 -4.82
CA HIS A 70 -1.36 -6.56 -3.59
C HIS A 70 -2.23 -5.33 -3.82
N PHE A 71 -3.02 -4.99 -2.81
CA PHE A 71 -3.76 -3.75 -2.70
C PHE A 71 -3.02 -2.82 -1.74
N VAL A 72 -2.68 -1.64 -2.23
CA VAL A 72 -2.01 -0.60 -1.47
C VAL A 72 -3.08 0.40 -1.07
N TYR A 73 -3.21 0.64 0.23
CA TYR A 73 -4.13 1.61 0.76
C TYR A 73 -3.38 2.85 1.25
N TRP A 74 -3.89 4.02 0.90
CA TRP A 74 -3.24 5.28 1.19
C TRP A 74 -4.26 6.39 1.46
N ARG A 75 -3.82 7.47 2.10
CA ARG A 75 -4.63 8.68 2.30
C ARG A 75 -3.78 9.94 2.15
N ARG A 76 -4.41 11.08 1.88
CA ARG A 76 -3.75 12.37 2.07
C ARG A 76 -3.70 12.68 3.57
N LEU A 77 -2.53 13.10 4.04
CA LEU A 77 -2.30 13.57 5.40
C LEU A 77 -2.70 15.04 5.51
N SER A 78 -2.85 15.54 6.73
CA SER A 78 -3.26 16.93 7.00
C SER A 78 -2.32 17.98 6.40
N ASN A 79 -1.04 17.64 6.20
CA ASN A 79 -0.03 18.50 5.58
C ASN A 79 0.01 18.38 4.04
N GLY A 80 -0.88 17.57 3.44
CA GLY A 80 -0.94 17.33 1.99
C GLY A 80 -0.07 16.19 1.48
N ASP A 81 0.77 15.59 2.34
CA ASP A 81 1.59 14.42 2.00
C ASP A 81 0.74 13.16 1.80
N ILE A 82 1.33 12.13 1.21
CA ILE A 82 0.71 10.83 0.98
C ILE A 82 1.16 9.88 2.09
N GLY A 83 0.21 9.34 2.85
CA GLY A 83 0.47 8.26 3.80
C GLY A 83 0.09 6.91 3.21
N ILE A 84 1.06 6.00 3.05
CA ILE A 84 0.79 4.58 2.76
C ILE A 84 0.44 3.91 4.08
N VAL A 85 -0.82 3.49 4.22
CA VAL A 85 -1.38 3.02 5.50
C VAL A 85 -1.09 1.54 5.68
N THR A 86 -1.45 0.72 4.69
CA THR A 86 -1.24 -0.74 4.74
C THR A 86 -1.19 -1.32 3.33
N ILE A 87 -0.63 -2.52 3.21
CA ILE A 87 -0.52 -3.26 1.95
C ILE A 87 -1.03 -4.67 2.19
N LEU A 88 -2.10 -5.05 1.51
CA LEU A 88 -2.79 -6.32 1.70
C LEU A 88 -2.67 -7.18 0.44
N HIS A 89 -2.35 -8.46 0.60
CA HIS A 89 -2.38 -9.39 -0.53
C HIS A 89 -3.83 -9.62 -1.00
N GLU A 90 -4.08 -9.85 -2.28
CA GLU A 90 -5.42 -10.00 -2.88
C GLU A 90 -6.25 -11.13 -2.25
N ARG A 91 -5.57 -12.13 -1.68
CA ARG A 91 -6.17 -13.26 -0.97
C ARG A 91 -6.40 -12.99 0.52
N MET A 92 -5.83 -11.91 1.05
CA MET A 92 -6.09 -11.45 2.41
C MET A 92 -7.33 -10.55 2.39
N HIS A 93 -8.51 -11.16 2.27
CA HIS A 93 -9.76 -10.51 2.65
C HIS A 93 -10.04 -10.86 4.11
N GLN A 94 -10.08 -9.88 5.02
CA GLN A 94 -11.22 -9.60 5.90
C GLN A 94 -11.13 -8.13 6.36
N ILE A 95 -12.26 -7.45 6.26
CA ILE A 95 -12.54 -6.07 6.67
C ILE A 95 -12.08 -5.76 8.11
N ASP A 96 -11.93 -6.80 8.93
CA ASP A 96 -11.49 -6.70 10.32
C ASP A 96 -10.07 -6.10 10.45
N ARG A 97 -9.10 -6.54 9.63
CA ARG A 97 -7.74 -5.95 9.65
C ARG A 97 -7.68 -4.53 9.10
N PHE A 98 -8.60 -4.19 8.20
CA PHE A 98 -8.65 -2.86 7.60
C PHE A 98 -9.02 -1.80 8.65
N ARG A 99 -9.91 -2.11 9.60
CA ARG A 99 -10.28 -1.17 10.66
C ARG A 99 -9.16 -0.95 11.67
N ASP A 100 -8.42 -1.99 12.03
CA ASP A 100 -7.32 -1.89 12.99
C ASP A 100 -6.18 -1.01 12.48
N ASP A 101 -5.77 -1.20 11.21
CA ASP A 101 -4.68 -0.43 10.59
C ASP A 101 -5.07 1.06 10.33
N PHE A 102 -6.36 1.36 10.20
CA PHE A 102 -6.88 2.70 9.90
C PHE A 102 -7.43 3.48 11.10
N GLY A 103 -7.74 2.78 12.20
CA GLY A 103 -8.33 3.36 13.41
C GLY A 103 -7.31 3.91 14.42
N SER A 104 -6.01 3.83 14.13
CA SER A 104 -4.93 4.35 14.97
C SER A 104 -4.43 5.73 14.52
#